data_AF-A0A1Y6G7A8-F1
#
_entry.id   AF-A0A1Y6G7A8-F1
#
_cell.length_a   1.000
_cell.length_b   1.000
_cell.length_c   1.000
_cell.angle_alpha   90.00
_cell.angle_beta   90.00
_cell.angle_gamma   90.00
#
_symmetry.space_group_name_H-M   'P 1'
#
loop_
_entity.id
_entity.type
_entity.pdbx_description
1 polymer ?
#
loop_
_entity_poly.entity_id
_entity_poly.type
_entity_poly.pdbx_seq_one_letter_code
_entity_poly.pdbx_strand_id
1 'polypeptide(L)' 'MRASEKGMNIQSMDGRLFGVDFHDFIQKEQHTTSFELASEFGLTIGDVRKLKKHLERS' A
#
# COMPACT_ATOMS: atom_id res chain seq x y z
N MET A 1 14.85 9.01 30.10
CA MET A 1 14.95 9.06 28.62
C MET A 1 13.53 8.88 28.10
N ARG A 2 12.77 9.91 27.70
CA ARG A 2 12.81 10.67 26.43
C ARG A 2 13.05 9.78 25.21
N ALA A 3 11.98 9.27 24.61
CA ALA A 3 11.64 9.42 23.19
C ALA A 3 10.49 8.46 22.82
N SER A 4 9.34 9.04 22.53
CA SER A 4 8.30 8.42 21.71
C SER A 4 8.85 8.23 20.30
N GLU A 5 9.23 7.02 19.92
CA GLU A 5 9.55 6.62 18.56
C GLU A 5 9.67 5.09 18.65
N LYS A 6 8.87 4.27 17.97
CA LYS A 6 8.70 4.24 16.53
C LYS A 6 7.61 3.20 16.28
N GLY A 7 6.52 3.56 15.61
CA GLY A 7 5.51 2.61 15.15
C GLY A 7 6.12 1.67 14.11
N MET A 8 6.67 0.55 14.55
CA MET A 8 7.53 -0.26 13.70
C MET A 8 7.53 -1.73 14.12
N ASN A 9 6.43 -2.44 13.86
CA ASN A 9 6.51 -3.80 13.29
C ASN A 9 5.13 -4.41 12.90
N ILE A 10 4.45 -3.86 11.89
CA ILE A 10 3.41 -4.64 11.16
C ILE A 10 3.88 -4.98 9.74
N GLN A 11 4.99 -4.40 9.29
CA GLN A 11 5.41 -4.43 7.87
C GLN A 11 6.55 -5.42 7.56
N SER A 12 6.93 -6.27 8.50
CA SER A 12 8.01 -7.23 8.30
C SER A 12 7.42 -8.64 8.25
N MET A 13 7.00 -9.09 7.06
CA MET A 13 6.94 -10.51 6.59
C MET A 13 5.82 -10.76 5.57
N ASP A 14 4.79 -9.90 5.49
CA ASP A 14 3.72 -9.98 4.46
C ASP A 14 3.87 -8.89 3.37
N GLY A 15 5.09 -8.45 3.09
CA GLY A 15 5.39 -7.29 2.24
C GLY A 15 5.09 -7.46 0.74
N ARG A 16 4.27 -8.44 0.36
CA ARG A 16 3.87 -8.72 -1.02
C ARG A 16 2.41 -9.18 -1.12
N LEU A 17 1.50 -8.57 -0.37
CA LEU A 17 0.08 -8.70 -0.73
C LEU A 17 -0.06 -8.17 -2.16
N PHE A 18 -0.35 -9.07 -3.09
CA PHE A 18 -0.39 -8.80 -4.54
C PHE A 18 0.95 -8.53 -5.24
N GLY A 19 2.10 -8.76 -4.59
CA GLY A 19 3.41 -8.58 -5.22
C GLY A 19 3.81 -7.13 -5.53
N VAL A 20 3.08 -6.16 -4.97
CA VAL A 20 3.31 -4.72 -5.19
C VAL A 20 4.04 -4.10 -4.02
N ASP A 21 4.90 -3.14 -4.32
CA ASP A 21 5.50 -2.30 -3.30
C ASP A 21 4.45 -1.30 -2.80
N PHE A 22 4.05 -1.46 -1.53
CA PHE A 22 3.03 -0.61 -0.92
C PHE A 22 3.47 0.85 -0.83
N HIS A 23 4.77 1.12 -0.66
CA HIS A 23 5.25 2.50 -0.59
C HIS A 23 5.10 3.17 -1.96
N ASP A 24 5.49 2.49 -3.03
CA ASP A 24 5.31 2.97 -4.41
C ASP A 24 3.83 3.13 -4.76
N PHE A 25 2.99 2.17 -4.36
CA PHE A 25 1.54 2.22 -4.55
C PHE A 25 0.91 3.44 -3.88
N ILE A 26 1.25 3.75 -2.61
CA ILE A 26 0.70 4.90 -1.89
C ILE A 26 1.16 6.21 -2.53
N GLN A 27 2.44 6.31 -2.91
CA GLN A 27 2.94 7.51 -3.57
C GLN A 27 2.23 7.77 -4.89
N LYS A 28 2.03 6.73 -5.70
CA LYS A 28 1.33 6.85 -6.97
C LYS A 28 -0.16 7.07 -6.77
N GLU A 29 -0.80 6.45 -5.78
CA GLU A 29 -2.24 6.60 -5.53
C GLU A 29 -2.67 8.04 -5.25
N GLN A 30 -1.80 8.85 -4.64
CA GLN A 30 -2.08 10.27 -4.43
C GLN A 30 -2.14 11.10 -5.72
N HIS A 31 -1.50 10.61 -6.79
CA HIS A 31 -1.34 11.33 -8.05
C HIS A 31 -2.01 10.63 -9.25
N THR A 32 -2.43 9.38 -9.10
CA THR A 32 -2.79 8.47 -10.18
C THR A 32 -4.14 7.81 -9.90
N THR A 33 -4.95 7.64 -10.93
CA THR A 33 -6.28 7.05 -10.75
C THR A 33 -6.21 5.54 -10.49
N SER A 34 -7.24 4.96 -9.86
CA SER A 34 -7.30 3.51 -9.59
C SER A 34 -7.18 2.63 -10.85
N PHE A 35 -7.53 3.17 -12.02
CA PHE A 35 -7.39 2.49 -13.30
C PHE A 35 -5.94 2.41 -13.75
N GLU A 36 -5.20 3.51 -13.63
CA GLU A 36 -3.79 3.58 -13.97
C GLU A 36 -2.94 2.75 -13.01
N LEU A 37 -3.23 2.79 -11.69
CA LEU A 37 -2.61 1.90 -10.72
C LEU A 37 -2.85 0.42 -11.06
N ALA A 38 -4.07 0.06 -11.44
CA ALA A 38 -4.38 -1.30 -11.87
C ALA A 38 -3.51 -1.71 -13.08
N SER A 39 -3.39 -0.84 -14.08
CA SER A 39 -2.59 -1.13 -15.28
C SER A 39 -1.08 -1.20 -15.00
N GLU A 40 -0.56 -0.33 -14.13
CA GLU A 40 0.87 -0.19 -13.88
C GLU A 40 1.42 -1.29 -12.97
N PHE A 41 0.62 -1.72 -11.99
CA PHE A 41 0.97 -2.79 -11.07
C PHE A 41 0.48 -4.17 -11.54
N GLY A 42 -0.18 -4.26 -12.70
CA GLY A 42 -0.78 -5.50 -13.20
C GLY A 42 -1.89 -6.04 -12.29
N LEU A 43 -2.57 -5.15 -11.57
CA LEU A 43 -3.63 -5.47 -10.63
C LEU A 43 -5.00 -5.26 -11.27
N THR A 44 -6.02 -5.88 -10.69
CA THR A 44 -7.39 -5.49 -11.02
C THR A 44 -7.80 -4.27 -10.21
N ILE A 45 -8.76 -3.49 -10.71
CA ILE A 45 -9.38 -2.37 -9.97
C ILE A 45 -9.93 -2.85 -8.62
N GLY A 46 -10.38 -4.11 -8.54
CA GLY A 46 -10.82 -4.75 -7.30
C GLY A 46 -9.70 -4.90 -6.29
N ASP A 47 -8.50 -5.30 -6.72
CA ASP A 47 -7.34 -5.45 -5.85
C ASP A 47 -6.80 -4.09 -5.41
N VAL A 48 -6.78 -3.08 -6.28
CA VAL A 48 -6.47 -1.68 -5.92
C VAL A 48 -7.40 -1.20 -4.79
N ARG A 49 -8.71 -1.51 -4.87
CA ARG A 49 -9.66 -1.18 -3.79
C ARG A 49 -9.40 -1.95 -2.50
N LYS A 50 -9.02 -3.23 -2.57
CA LYS A 50 -8.66 -4.02 -1.38
C LYS A 50 -7.41 -3.46 -0.71
N LEU A 51 -6.39 -3.10 -1.51
CA LEU A 51 -5.16 -2.43 -1.07
C LEU A 51 -5.48 -1.15 -0.32
N LYS A 52 -6.31 -0.26 -0.89
CA LYS A 52 -6.76 0.97 -0.21
C LYS A 52 -7.45 0.69 1.12
N LYS A 53 -8.41 -0.25 1.14
CA LYS A 53 -9.12 -0.64 2.37
C LYS A 53 -8.20 -1.22 3.44
N HIS A 54 -7.16 -1.94 3.03
CA HIS A 54 -6.19 -2.51 3.96
C HIS A 54 -5.28 -1.42 4.54
N LEU A 55 -4.91 -0.43 3.71
CA LEU A 55 -4.15 0.73 4.10
C LEU A 55 -4.90 1.63 5.09
N GLU A 56 -6.18 1.91 4.84
CA GLU A 56 -7.04 2.70 5.73
C GLU A 56 -7.30 2.01 7.08
N ARG A 57 -7.04 0.70 7.19
CA ARG A 57 -7.24 -0.09 8.40
C ARG A 57 -5.99 -0.25 9.26
N SER A 58 -4.81 0.16 8.79
CA SER A 58 -3.51 -0.03 9.48
C SER A 58 -3.00 1.23 10.15
#